data_AF-A0A929WB78-F1
#
_entry.id   AF-A0A929WB78-F1
#
_cell.length_a   1.000
_cell.length_b   1.000
_cell.length_c   1.000
_cell.angle_alpha   90.00
_cell.angle_beta   90.00
_cell.angle_gamma   90.00
#
_symmetry.space_group_name_H-M   'P 1'
#
loop_
_entity.id
_entity.type
_entity.pdbx_description
1 polymer ?
#
loop_
_entity_poly.entity_id
_entity_poly.type
_entity_poly.pdbx_seq_one_letter_code
_entity_poly.pdbx_strand_id
1 'polypeptide(L)'
;MLLAGCSTQQNTALSRRWQSFVTRYNVFYNATVAYQDGEEAQRNGLREDFTRRLPVFEVGYTKQLGLGKTNFERAVTKCEKAIQLHSIKRKPAVKVGSNASPRLKAYLSRKEFNPFLKNAWLLMGKAQFQQGDFLAAASTFAHLTRFYAAEPEVVAEARIWLMRSDVALGWLYDAEDVAQRLARERLPKRLETERDRSMADLLLARNNTAEAIPYLERAARHGKNGFEKARLYYL
;
A
#
# COMPACT_ATOMS: atom_id res chain seq x y z
N MET A 1 -11.11 -25.35 -33.31
CA MET A 1 -10.18 -24.31 -32.81
C MET A 1 -10.92 -23.41 -31.84
N LEU A 2 -10.80 -23.64 -30.52
CA LEU A 2 -11.36 -22.75 -29.49
C LEU A 2 -10.26 -21.76 -29.07
N LEU A 3 -10.08 -20.70 -29.87
CA LEU A 3 -9.33 -19.52 -29.42
C LEU A 3 -10.26 -18.68 -28.52
N ALA A 4 -10.44 -19.13 -27.28
CA ALA A 4 -11.09 -18.34 -26.26
C ALA A 4 -10.14 -17.19 -25.87
N GLY A 5 -10.30 -16.04 -26.53
CA GLY A 5 -9.66 -14.80 -26.13
C GLY A 5 -9.96 -14.54 -24.66
N CYS A 6 -8.92 -14.54 -23.82
CA CYS A 6 -9.02 -14.30 -22.39
C CYS A 6 -9.31 -12.82 -22.12
N SER A 7 -10.53 -12.40 -22.42
CA SER A 7 -11.02 -11.04 -22.25
C SER A 7 -11.43 -10.79 -20.79
N THR A 8 -11.13 -9.61 -20.25
CA THR A 8 -11.66 -9.14 -18.95
C THR A 8 -13.16 -8.87 -19.00
N GLN A 9 -13.78 -8.92 -20.18
CA GLN A 9 -15.22 -8.73 -20.38
C GLN A 9 -16.06 -9.88 -19.79
N GLN A 10 -15.48 -11.06 -19.56
CA GLN A 10 -16.17 -12.19 -18.94
C GLN A 10 -15.72 -12.40 -17.49
N ASN A 11 -16.67 -12.47 -16.55
CA ASN A 11 -16.38 -12.74 -15.14
C ASN A 11 -16.81 -14.17 -14.73
N THR A 12 -16.09 -15.19 -15.21
CA THR A 12 -16.24 -16.60 -14.82
C THR A 12 -15.14 -17.00 -13.83
N ALA A 13 -15.31 -18.14 -13.13
CA ALA A 13 -14.29 -18.61 -12.20
C ALA A 13 -12.93 -18.87 -12.89
N LEU A 14 -12.97 -19.44 -14.11
CA LEU A 14 -11.78 -19.70 -14.91
C LEU A 14 -11.12 -18.41 -15.39
N SER A 15 -11.89 -17.45 -15.93
CA SER A 15 -11.32 -16.18 -16.38
C SER A 15 -10.72 -15.40 -15.22
N ARG A 16 -11.37 -15.35 -14.05
CA ARG A 16 -10.79 -14.74 -12.84
C ARG A 16 -9.48 -15.40 -12.42
N ARG A 17 -9.41 -16.73 -12.43
CA ARG A 17 -8.19 -17.47 -12.06
C ARG A 17 -7.07 -17.16 -13.04
N TRP A 18 -7.35 -17.13 -14.34
CA TRP A 18 -6.38 -16.78 -15.37
C TRP A 18 -5.86 -15.35 -15.23
N GLN A 19 -6.77 -14.36 -15.12
CA GLN A 19 -6.38 -12.96 -14.95
C GLN A 19 -5.56 -12.75 -13.67
N SER A 20 -5.95 -13.40 -12.57
CA SER A 20 -5.18 -13.40 -11.32
C SER A 20 -3.79 -14.01 -11.49
N PHE A 21 -3.67 -15.11 -12.23
CA PHE A 21 -2.41 -15.79 -12.48
C PHE A 21 -1.45 -14.91 -13.29
N VAL A 22 -1.92 -14.34 -14.41
CA VAL A 22 -1.12 -13.46 -15.26
C VAL A 22 -0.70 -12.20 -14.50
N THR A 23 -1.62 -11.59 -13.74
CA THR A 23 -1.30 -10.43 -12.90
C THR A 23 -0.17 -10.75 -11.92
N ARG A 24 -0.25 -11.90 -11.25
CA ARG A 24 0.72 -12.31 -10.22
C ARG A 24 2.11 -12.59 -10.80
N TYR A 25 2.19 -13.44 -11.81
CA TYR A 25 3.47 -14.01 -12.24
C TYR A 25 4.16 -13.23 -13.36
N ASN A 26 3.42 -12.43 -14.13
CA ASN A 26 4.03 -11.64 -15.19
C ASN A 26 4.31 -10.21 -14.71
N VAL A 27 3.26 -9.52 -14.27
CA VAL A 27 3.36 -8.08 -14.07
C VAL A 27 3.79 -7.73 -12.65
N PHE A 28 3.14 -8.32 -11.63
CA PHE A 28 3.42 -8.01 -10.24
C PHE A 28 4.79 -8.49 -9.76
N TYR A 29 5.23 -9.69 -10.17
CA TYR A 29 6.58 -10.17 -9.85
C TYR A 29 7.65 -9.19 -10.32
N ASN A 30 7.61 -8.79 -11.60
CA ASN A 30 8.55 -7.84 -12.16
C ASN A 30 8.47 -6.45 -11.50
N ALA A 31 7.26 -6.00 -11.14
CA ALA A 31 7.09 -4.75 -10.37
C ALA A 31 7.73 -4.85 -8.98
N THR A 32 7.60 -6.02 -8.33
CA THR A 32 8.15 -6.27 -6.99
C THR A 32 9.67 -6.27 -7.02
N VAL A 33 10.29 -6.93 -8.01
CA VAL A 33 11.75 -6.90 -8.20
C VAL A 33 12.23 -5.47 -8.39
N ALA A 34 11.60 -4.70 -9.29
CA ALA A 34 11.96 -3.30 -9.49
C ALA A 34 11.79 -2.48 -8.20
N TYR A 35 10.72 -2.68 -7.44
CA TYR A 35 10.54 -2.01 -6.15
C TYR A 35 11.65 -2.36 -5.15
N GLN A 36 12.04 -3.63 -5.05
CA GLN A 36 13.12 -4.10 -4.18
C GLN A 36 14.48 -3.53 -4.59
N ASP A 37 14.79 -3.47 -5.89
CA ASP A 37 16.01 -2.82 -6.40
C ASP A 37 16.03 -1.31 -6.05
N GLY A 38 14.86 -0.67 -6.01
CA GLY A 38 14.70 0.71 -5.56
C GLY A 38 14.99 0.87 -4.07
N GLU A 39 14.40 0.03 -3.22
CA GLU A 39 14.65 0.03 -1.77
C GLU A 39 16.12 -0.27 -1.45
N GLU A 40 16.76 -1.18 -2.19
CA GLU A 40 18.17 -1.49 -2.02
C GLU A 40 19.07 -0.30 -2.41
N ALA A 41 18.76 0.37 -3.53
CA ALA A 41 19.47 1.58 -3.94
C ALA A 41 19.32 2.72 -2.91
N GLN A 42 18.14 2.88 -2.31
CA GLN A 42 17.93 3.82 -1.20
C GLN A 42 18.79 3.43 0.00
N ARG A 43 18.67 2.20 0.49
CA ARG A 43 19.40 1.71 1.66
C ARG A 43 20.92 1.87 1.53
N ASN A 44 21.47 1.58 0.34
CA ASN A 44 22.92 1.62 0.11
C ASN A 44 23.44 3.05 -0.15
N GLY A 45 22.59 3.91 -0.72
CA GLY A 45 22.95 5.28 -1.07
C GLY A 45 22.67 6.32 0.02
N LEU A 46 21.71 6.05 0.90
CA LEU A 46 21.24 7.00 1.89
C LEU A 46 22.33 7.32 2.92
N ARG A 47 22.53 8.61 3.16
CA ARG A 47 23.40 9.12 4.21
C ARG A 47 22.57 9.79 5.28
N GLU A 48 22.60 9.23 6.48
CA GLU A 48 21.87 9.76 7.63
C GLU A 48 22.69 10.83 8.37
N ASP A 49 21.99 11.85 8.89
CA ASP A 49 22.58 12.92 9.71
C ASP A 49 22.20 12.70 11.18
N PHE A 50 23.08 12.02 11.92
CA PHE A 50 22.91 11.73 13.34
C PHE A 50 23.19 12.93 14.26
N THR A 51 23.39 14.14 13.72
CA THR A 51 23.41 15.38 14.53
C THR A 51 22.00 15.90 14.80
N ARG A 52 20.99 15.36 14.12
CA ARG A 52 19.59 15.75 14.21
C ARG A 52 18.73 14.51 14.47
N ARG A 53 17.49 14.74 14.90
CA ARG A 53 16.48 13.68 14.93
C ARG A 53 16.25 13.17 13.50
N LEU A 54 16.41 11.86 13.30
CA LEU A 54 16.16 11.24 11.99
C LEU A 54 14.66 11.34 11.65
N PRO A 55 14.26 11.31 10.38
CA PRO A 55 12.85 11.10 10.02
C PRO A 55 12.43 9.65 10.28
N VAL A 56 11.17 9.36 10.58
CA VAL A 56 10.73 7.95 10.81
C VAL A 56 10.86 7.13 9.53
N PHE A 57 10.55 7.73 8.38
CA PHE A 57 10.72 7.13 7.06
C PHE A 57 11.86 7.81 6.30
N GLU A 58 12.64 7.03 5.54
CA GLU A 58 13.81 7.51 4.78
C GLU A 58 13.44 8.60 3.74
N VAL A 59 12.21 8.57 3.21
CA VAL A 59 11.70 9.61 2.31
C VAL A 59 11.68 11.01 2.93
N GLY A 60 11.79 11.14 4.26
CA GLY A 60 11.94 12.43 4.93
C GLY A 60 13.26 13.14 4.60
N TYR A 61 14.26 12.43 4.05
CA TYR A 61 15.48 13.04 3.51
C TYR A 61 15.22 13.58 2.09
N THR A 62 14.55 14.74 2.01
CA THR A 62 14.09 15.34 0.75
C THR A 62 15.18 15.51 -0.31
N LYS A 63 16.43 15.80 0.09
CA LYS A 63 17.58 15.93 -0.81
C LYS A 63 18.06 14.60 -1.43
N GLN A 64 17.61 13.47 -0.89
CA GLN A 64 18.05 12.12 -1.27
C GLN A 64 16.92 11.28 -1.90
N LEU A 65 15.75 11.86 -2.16
CA LEU A 65 14.59 11.20 -2.80
C LEU A 65 14.89 10.62 -4.20
N GLY A 66 15.95 11.09 -4.87
CA GLY A 66 16.37 10.57 -6.17
C GLY A 66 16.94 9.15 -6.12
N LEU A 67 17.35 8.65 -4.94
CA LEU A 67 17.89 7.30 -4.78
C LEU A 67 16.83 6.26 -5.13
N GLY A 68 17.15 5.35 -6.05
CA GLY A 68 16.24 4.28 -6.49
C GLY A 68 15.05 4.74 -7.35
N LYS A 69 14.91 6.04 -7.65
CA LYS A 69 13.74 6.61 -8.36
C LYS A 69 13.39 5.88 -9.66
N THR A 70 14.35 5.62 -10.53
CA THR A 70 14.13 4.92 -11.80
C THR A 70 13.56 3.50 -11.62
N ASN A 71 13.95 2.82 -10.55
CA ASN A 71 13.45 1.49 -10.22
C ASN A 71 12.00 1.56 -9.70
N PHE A 72 11.66 2.56 -8.89
CA PHE A 72 10.29 2.81 -8.46
C PHE A 72 9.38 3.21 -9.63
N GLU A 73 9.82 4.08 -10.53
CA GLU A 73 9.07 4.45 -11.75
C GLU A 73 8.76 3.22 -12.62
N ARG A 74 9.71 2.30 -12.74
CA ARG A 74 9.51 1.01 -13.41
C ARG A 74 8.45 0.16 -12.70
N ALA A 75 8.49 0.10 -11.37
CA ALA A 75 7.48 -0.61 -10.57
C ALA A 75 6.08 -0.02 -10.77
N VAL A 76 5.95 1.32 -10.74
CA VAL A 76 4.69 2.04 -11.02
C VAL A 76 4.16 1.68 -12.41
N THR A 77 4.98 1.84 -13.45
CA THR A 77 4.60 1.56 -14.84
C THR A 77 4.09 0.12 -15.02
N LYS A 78 4.78 -0.85 -14.40
CA LYS A 78 4.35 -2.26 -14.42
C LYS A 78 3.01 -2.42 -13.71
N CYS A 79 2.83 -1.86 -12.52
CA CYS A 79 1.57 -1.95 -11.80
C CYS A 79 0.40 -1.31 -12.56
N GLU A 80 0.59 -0.12 -13.15
CA GLU A 80 -0.42 0.55 -13.99
C GLU A 80 -0.85 -0.35 -15.15
N LYS A 81 0.11 -0.96 -15.85
CA LYS A 81 -0.17 -1.91 -16.92
C LYS A 81 -0.98 -3.12 -16.41
N ALA A 82 -0.66 -3.64 -15.23
CA ALA A 82 -1.43 -4.74 -14.63
C ALA A 82 -2.88 -4.34 -14.37
N ILE A 83 -3.08 -3.16 -13.78
CA ILE A 83 -4.38 -2.59 -13.45
C ILE A 83 -5.21 -2.40 -14.72
N GLN A 84 -4.61 -1.81 -15.75
CA GLN A 84 -5.28 -1.54 -17.02
C GLN A 84 -5.70 -2.84 -17.72
N LEU A 85 -4.82 -3.85 -17.76
CA LEU A 85 -5.05 -5.06 -18.54
C LEU A 85 -5.86 -6.14 -17.83
N HIS A 86 -5.81 -6.20 -16.49
CA HIS A 86 -6.33 -7.34 -15.74
C HIS A 86 -7.43 -7.00 -14.73
N SER A 87 -7.89 -5.75 -14.69
CA SER A 87 -9.07 -5.37 -13.90
C SER A 87 -10.34 -6.04 -14.41
N ILE A 88 -11.11 -6.64 -13.48
CA ILE A 88 -12.40 -7.26 -13.75
C ILE A 88 -13.45 -6.50 -12.93
N LYS A 89 -14.10 -5.51 -13.55
CA LYS A 89 -15.14 -4.69 -12.91
C LYS A 89 -16.54 -5.28 -13.05
N ARG A 90 -16.78 -6.11 -14.08
CA ARG A 90 -18.08 -6.76 -14.33
C ARG A 90 -18.40 -7.70 -13.18
N LYS A 91 -19.62 -7.65 -12.62
CA LYS A 91 -20.07 -8.59 -11.58
C LYS A 91 -20.25 -10.02 -12.14
N PRO A 92 -20.00 -11.06 -11.34
CA PRO A 92 -20.23 -12.44 -11.77
C PRO A 92 -21.73 -12.71 -11.88
N ALA A 93 -22.12 -13.57 -12.83
CA ALA A 93 -23.52 -13.96 -12.99
C ALA A 93 -24.01 -14.76 -11.78
N VAL A 94 -25.23 -14.48 -11.33
CA VAL A 94 -25.89 -15.14 -10.20
C VAL A 94 -27.24 -15.67 -10.68
N LYS A 95 -27.65 -16.85 -10.21
CA LYS A 95 -28.97 -17.41 -10.54
C LYS A 95 -30.08 -16.52 -9.98
N VAL A 96 -31.01 -16.11 -10.84
CA VAL A 96 -32.21 -15.33 -10.47
C VAL A 96 -33.04 -16.13 -9.45
N GLY A 97 -33.51 -15.45 -8.40
CA GLY A 97 -34.30 -16.08 -7.33
C GLY A 97 -33.49 -16.77 -6.21
N SER A 98 -32.15 -16.75 -6.27
CA SER A 98 -31.35 -17.29 -5.16
C SER A 98 -31.31 -16.34 -3.96
N ASN A 99 -31.59 -16.87 -2.76
CA ASN A 99 -31.31 -16.18 -1.49
C ASN A 99 -29.79 -16.06 -1.33
N ALA A 100 -29.23 -14.95 -1.81
CA ALA A 100 -27.80 -14.71 -1.71
C ALA A 100 -27.38 -14.69 -0.24
N SER A 101 -26.47 -15.60 0.14
CA SER A 101 -25.90 -15.61 1.49
C SER A 101 -25.22 -14.27 1.81
N PRO A 102 -25.10 -13.88 3.10
CA PRO A 102 -24.39 -12.65 3.47
C PRO A 102 -22.98 -12.57 2.87
N ARG A 103 -22.27 -13.71 2.80
CA ARG A 103 -20.95 -13.82 2.15
C ARG A 103 -21.00 -13.52 0.65
N LEU A 104 -22.01 -14.04 -0.07
CA LEU A 104 -22.17 -13.76 -1.49
C LEU A 104 -22.54 -12.30 -1.73
N LYS A 105 -23.44 -11.71 -0.92
CA LYS A 105 -23.77 -10.28 -0.98
C LYS A 105 -22.53 -9.41 -0.79
N ALA A 106 -21.71 -9.70 0.22
CA ALA A 106 -20.44 -9.01 0.46
C ALA A 106 -19.48 -9.15 -0.73
N TYR A 107 -19.33 -10.35 -1.30
CA TYR A 107 -18.50 -10.56 -2.48
C TYR A 107 -18.99 -9.77 -3.70
N LEU A 108 -20.30 -9.74 -3.96
CA LEU A 108 -20.92 -9.02 -5.09
C LEU A 108 -20.92 -7.49 -4.92
N SER A 109 -20.71 -7.00 -3.69
CA SER A 109 -20.56 -5.57 -3.41
C SER A 109 -19.20 -5.00 -3.85
N ARG A 110 -18.22 -5.88 -4.15
CA ARG A 110 -16.89 -5.47 -4.63
C ARG A 110 -16.97 -4.77 -5.98
N LYS A 111 -16.01 -3.88 -6.21
CA LYS A 111 -15.80 -3.19 -7.49
C LYS A 111 -14.71 -3.84 -8.34
N GLU A 112 -13.91 -4.73 -7.75
CA GLU A 112 -12.86 -5.50 -8.40
C GLU A 112 -13.04 -6.99 -8.09
N PHE A 113 -13.02 -7.80 -9.13
CA PHE A 113 -13.21 -9.26 -9.05
C PHE A 113 -11.95 -10.05 -9.39
N ASN A 114 -10.88 -9.42 -9.88
CA ASN A 114 -9.55 -10.01 -9.92
C ASN A 114 -8.98 -10.05 -8.48
N PRO A 115 -8.87 -11.22 -7.85
CA PRO A 115 -8.52 -11.35 -6.44
C PRO A 115 -7.10 -10.87 -6.11
N PHE A 116 -6.22 -10.74 -7.11
CA PHE A 116 -4.82 -10.39 -6.92
C PHE A 116 -4.51 -8.92 -7.19
N LEU A 117 -5.38 -8.20 -7.91
CA LEU A 117 -5.08 -6.86 -8.42
C LEU A 117 -4.84 -5.82 -7.32
N LYS A 118 -5.45 -6.00 -6.16
CA LYS A 118 -5.19 -5.17 -4.96
C LYS A 118 -3.71 -5.11 -4.58
N ASN A 119 -2.96 -6.19 -4.81
CA ASN A 119 -1.52 -6.20 -4.52
C ASN A 119 -0.77 -5.27 -5.47
N ALA A 120 -1.11 -5.26 -6.77
CA ALA A 120 -0.51 -4.35 -7.74
C ALA A 120 -0.83 -2.88 -7.40
N TRP A 121 -2.07 -2.59 -7.02
CA TRP A 121 -2.49 -1.27 -6.54
C TRP A 121 -1.70 -0.82 -5.30
N LEU A 122 -1.58 -1.68 -4.27
CA LEU A 122 -0.84 -1.38 -3.05
C LEU A 122 0.64 -1.15 -3.34
N LEU A 123 1.26 -1.99 -4.19
CA LEU A 123 2.67 -1.83 -4.57
C LEU A 123 2.92 -0.54 -5.36
N MET A 124 1.99 -0.17 -6.25
CA MET A 124 2.06 1.09 -7.01
C MET A 124 2.11 2.30 -6.09
N GLY A 125 1.18 2.38 -5.12
CA GLY A 125 1.15 3.48 -4.16
C GLY A 125 2.40 3.54 -3.29
N LYS A 126 2.95 2.37 -2.90
CA LYS A 126 4.22 2.31 -2.15
C LYS A 126 5.39 2.81 -3.00
N ALA A 127 5.47 2.41 -4.26
CA ALA A 127 6.51 2.89 -5.17
C ALA A 127 6.42 4.40 -5.40
N GLN A 128 5.20 4.93 -5.60
CA GLN A 128 4.94 6.39 -5.68
C GLN A 128 5.41 7.11 -4.42
N PHE A 129 5.13 6.55 -3.23
CA PHE A 129 5.60 7.13 -1.97
C PHE A 129 7.13 7.11 -1.87
N GLN A 130 7.77 5.97 -2.14
CA GLN A 130 9.21 5.81 -1.99
C GLN A 130 10.02 6.70 -2.95
N GLN A 131 9.50 6.98 -4.16
CA GLN A 131 10.13 7.91 -5.09
C GLN A 131 9.86 9.40 -4.80
N GLY A 132 9.12 9.70 -3.73
CA GLY A 132 8.77 11.06 -3.31
C GLY A 132 7.56 11.68 -4.02
N ASP A 133 6.80 10.91 -4.80
CA ASP A 133 5.55 11.38 -5.40
C ASP A 133 4.38 11.17 -4.44
N PHE A 134 4.41 11.95 -3.34
CA PHE A 134 3.46 11.80 -2.24
C PHE A 134 2.03 12.14 -2.63
N LEU A 135 1.83 13.06 -3.58
CA LEU A 135 0.50 13.42 -4.07
C LEU A 135 -0.13 12.27 -4.86
N ALA A 136 0.63 11.63 -5.77
CA ALA A 136 0.14 10.45 -6.47
C ALA A 136 -0.12 9.29 -5.50
N ALA A 137 0.76 9.08 -4.52
CA ALA A 137 0.58 8.06 -3.49
C ALA A 137 -0.71 8.29 -2.68
N ALA A 138 -0.94 9.50 -2.17
CA ALA A 138 -2.15 9.87 -1.45
C ALA A 138 -3.41 9.64 -2.30
N SER A 139 -3.40 10.10 -3.56
CA SER A 139 -4.51 9.88 -4.49
C SER A 139 -4.81 8.39 -4.70
N THR A 140 -3.77 7.58 -4.93
CA THR A 140 -3.87 6.13 -5.08
C THR A 140 -4.49 5.51 -3.82
N PHE A 141 -3.95 5.77 -2.63
CA PHE A 141 -4.46 5.17 -1.40
C PHE A 141 -5.87 5.65 -1.04
N ALA A 142 -6.19 6.93 -1.23
CA ALA A 142 -7.54 7.46 -1.08
C ALA A 142 -8.54 6.84 -2.07
N HIS A 143 -8.10 6.47 -3.28
CA HIS A 143 -8.90 5.65 -4.18
C HIS A 143 -9.12 4.25 -3.63
N LEU A 144 -8.06 3.57 -3.15
CA LEU A 144 -8.15 2.20 -2.63
C LEU A 144 -9.12 2.08 -1.46
N THR A 145 -9.12 3.02 -0.51
CA THR A 145 -10.04 3.00 0.63
C THR A 145 -11.52 2.97 0.21
N ARG A 146 -11.87 3.60 -0.93
CA ARG A 146 -13.23 3.64 -1.49
C ARG A 146 -13.50 2.51 -2.47
N PHE A 147 -12.49 2.09 -3.23
CA PHE A 147 -12.62 1.08 -4.27
C PHE A 147 -12.68 -0.34 -3.69
N TYR A 148 -11.89 -0.60 -2.65
CA TYR A 148 -11.83 -1.86 -1.91
C TYR A 148 -12.59 -1.83 -0.57
N ALA A 149 -13.61 -0.97 -0.41
CA ALA A 149 -14.36 -0.82 0.84
C ALA A 149 -14.93 -2.14 1.42
N ALA A 150 -15.20 -3.14 0.56
CA ALA A 150 -15.66 -4.47 0.96
C ALA A 150 -14.52 -5.44 1.38
N GLU A 151 -13.28 -4.96 1.44
CA GLU A 151 -12.07 -5.71 1.84
C GLU A 151 -11.33 -4.96 2.96
N PRO A 152 -11.73 -5.13 4.24
CA PRO A 152 -11.25 -4.30 5.35
C PRO A 152 -9.74 -4.28 5.54
N GLU A 153 -9.04 -5.40 5.32
CA GLU A 153 -7.58 -5.44 5.45
C GLU A 153 -6.87 -4.59 4.37
N VAL A 154 -7.44 -4.50 3.17
CA VAL A 154 -6.90 -3.66 2.08
C VAL A 154 -7.14 -2.19 2.41
N VAL A 155 -8.32 -1.86 2.95
CA VAL A 155 -8.66 -0.51 3.38
C VAL A 155 -7.74 -0.06 4.50
N ALA A 156 -7.50 -0.91 5.50
CA ALA A 156 -6.60 -0.64 6.61
C ALA A 156 -5.16 -0.36 6.14
N GLU A 157 -4.63 -1.20 5.25
CA GLU A 157 -3.31 -0.98 4.68
C GLU A 157 -3.27 0.31 3.87
N ALA A 158 -4.27 0.57 3.03
CA ALA A 158 -4.36 1.82 2.27
C ALA A 158 -4.43 3.05 3.18
N ARG A 159 -5.17 3.01 4.29
CA ARG A 159 -5.23 4.12 5.26
C ARG A 159 -3.88 4.36 5.94
N ILE A 160 -3.15 3.32 6.31
CA ILE A 160 -1.80 3.46 6.89
C ILE A 160 -0.89 4.23 5.93
N TRP A 161 -0.93 3.91 4.64
CA TRP A 161 -0.10 4.58 3.64
C TRP A 161 -0.63 5.94 3.19
N LEU A 162 -1.95 6.14 3.19
CA LEU A 162 -2.56 7.45 2.98
C LEU A 162 -2.09 8.42 4.08
N MET A 163 -2.17 8.00 5.35
CA MET A 163 -1.69 8.77 6.48
C MET A 163 -0.20 9.15 6.35
N ARG A 164 0.66 8.21 5.90
CA ARG A 164 2.07 8.52 5.61
C ARG A 164 2.22 9.59 4.53
N SER A 165 1.43 9.46 3.46
CA SER A 165 1.48 10.38 2.33
C SER A 165 1.02 11.78 2.74
N ASP A 166 -0.05 11.87 3.53
CA ASP A 166 -0.59 13.13 4.07
C ASP A 166 0.42 13.79 5.02
N VAL A 167 1.10 13.02 5.89
CA VAL A 167 2.19 13.55 6.73
C VAL A 167 3.34 14.09 5.88
N ALA A 168 3.76 13.35 4.85
CA ALA A 168 4.83 13.79 3.96
C ALA A 168 4.46 15.05 3.15
N LEU A 169 3.17 15.28 2.89
CA LEU A 169 2.64 16.49 2.26
C LEU A 169 2.45 17.66 3.25
N GLY A 170 2.58 17.41 4.56
CA GLY A 170 2.29 18.38 5.62
C GLY A 170 0.79 18.57 5.88
N TRP A 171 -0.07 17.70 5.36
CA TRP A 171 -1.53 17.74 5.53
C TRP A 171 -1.94 17.04 6.82
N LEU A 172 -1.50 17.58 7.96
CA LEU A 172 -1.62 16.91 9.26
C LEU A 172 -3.08 16.68 9.71
N TYR A 173 -4.00 17.58 9.37
CA TYR A 173 -5.42 17.40 9.66
C TYR A 173 -6.04 16.19 8.94
N ASP A 174 -5.69 16.00 7.66
CA ASP A 174 -6.17 14.86 6.87
C ASP A 174 -5.56 13.55 7.41
N ALA A 175 -4.26 13.57 7.73
CA ALA A 175 -3.58 12.44 8.35
C ALA A 175 -4.23 12.03 9.69
N GLU A 176 -4.66 13.00 10.52
CA GLU A 176 -5.37 12.73 11.77
C GLU A 176 -6.77 12.13 11.55
N ASP A 177 -7.56 12.62 10.60
CA ASP A 177 -8.85 12.01 10.26
C ASP A 177 -8.66 10.54 9.81
N VAL A 178 -7.65 10.28 8.98
CA VAL A 178 -7.29 8.93 8.57
C VAL A 178 -6.89 8.07 9.77
N ALA A 179 -6.09 8.58 10.70
CA ALA A 179 -5.69 7.90 11.93
C ALA A 179 -6.89 7.52 12.82
N GLN A 180 -7.82 8.45 13.02
CA GLN A 180 -9.04 8.22 13.82
C GLN A 180 -9.93 7.13 13.21
N ARG A 181 -10.04 7.10 11.88
CA ARG A 181 -10.77 6.05 11.17
C ARG A 181 -10.07 4.70 11.30
N LEU A 182 -8.74 4.66 11.17
CA LEU A 182 -7.93 3.45 11.32
C LEU A 182 -8.04 2.86 12.73
N ALA A 183 -8.15 3.70 13.78
CA ALA A 183 -8.29 3.25 15.17
C ALA A 183 -9.54 2.39 15.43
N ARG A 184 -10.56 2.49 14.57
CA ARG A 184 -11.80 1.70 14.65
C ARG A 184 -11.72 0.38 13.90
N GLU A 185 -10.63 0.12 13.19
CA GLU A 185 -10.46 -1.07 12.37
C GLU A 185 -9.72 -2.18 13.11
N ARG A 186 -10.13 -3.43 12.85
CA ARG A 186 -9.38 -4.60 13.31
C ARG A 186 -8.22 -4.83 12.37
N LEU A 187 -6.99 -4.65 12.86
CA LEU A 187 -5.78 -4.85 12.06
C LEU A 187 -5.28 -6.28 12.16
N PRO A 188 -4.79 -6.87 11.05
CA PRO A 188 -3.96 -8.06 11.12
C PRO A 188 -2.59 -7.68 11.72
N LYS A 189 -1.96 -8.61 12.46
CA LYS A 189 -0.67 -8.42 13.14
C LYS A 189 0.41 -7.78 12.26
N ARG A 190 0.45 -8.14 10.98
CA ARG A 190 1.41 -7.59 9.99
C ARG A 190 1.31 -6.07 9.81
N LEU A 191 0.13 -5.48 10.05
CA LEU A 191 -0.13 -4.05 9.88
C LEU A 191 0.01 -3.27 11.19
N GLU A 192 0.09 -3.94 12.34
CA GLU A 192 0.21 -3.27 13.64
C GLU A 192 1.52 -2.47 13.75
N THR A 193 2.64 -3.08 13.36
CA THR A 193 3.95 -2.41 13.31
C THR A 193 3.96 -1.24 12.32
N GLU A 194 3.35 -1.43 11.14
CA GLU A 194 3.29 -0.40 10.11
C GLU A 194 2.41 0.78 10.57
N ARG A 195 1.29 0.50 11.25
CA ARG A 195 0.44 1.50 11.90
C ARG A 195 1.20 2.24 12.99
N ASP A 196 1.92 1.53 13.86
CA ASP A 196 2.66 2.16 14.95
C ASP A 196 3.73 3.12 14.43
N ARG A 197 4.50 2.74 13.39
CA ARG A 197 5.45 3.66 12.74
C ARG A 197 4.79 4.89 12.17
N SER A 198 3.69 4.71 11.44
CA SER A 198 3.01 5.85 10.83
C SER A 198 2.41 6.78 11.88
N MET A 199 1.90 6.25 12.99
CA MET A 199 1.40 7.06 14.11
C MET A 199 2.52 7.83 14.78
N ALA A 200 3.68 7.20 15.00
CA ALA A 200 4.87 7.89 15.50
C ALA A 200 5.28 9.04 14.57
N ASP A 201 5.32 8.80 13.26
CA ASP A 201 5.65 9.82 12.25
C ASP A 201 4.68 11.01 12.29
N LEU A 202 3.37 10.75 12.33
CA LEU A 202 2.33 11.77 12.48
C LEU A 202 2.51 12.59 13.77
N LEU A 203 2.69 11.93 14.90
CA LEU A 203 2.84 12.59 16.20
C LEU A 203 4.11 13.43 16.27
N LEU A 204 5.22 12.93 15.71
CA LEU A 204 6.47 13.68 15.61
C LEU A 204 6.35 14.88 14.67
N ALA A 205 5.62 14.76 13.56
CA ALA A 205 5.33 15.88 12.66
C ALA A 205 4.47 16.98 13.32
N ARG A 206 3.64 16.60 14.29
CA ARG A 206 2.86 17.52 15.15
C ARG A 206 3.64 18.07 16.36
N ASN A 207 4.91 17.72 16.51
CA ASN A 207 5.72 18.02 17.69
C ASN A 207 5.18 17.42 19.01
N ASN A 208 4.36 16.36 18.93
CA ASN A 208 3.85 15.63 20.09
C ASN A 208 4.73 14.43 20.41
N THR A 209 5.97 14.71 20.84
CA THR A 209 6.99 13.67 21.04
C THR A 209 6.63 12.70 22.16
N ALA A 210 6.03 13.18 23.26
CA ALA A 210 5.67 12.32 24.39
C ALA A 210 4.69 11.20 23.99
N GLU A 211 3.69 11.53 23.17
CA GLU A 211 2.74 10.53 22.68
C GLU A 211 3.34 9.63 21.60
N ALA A 212 4.37 10.07 20.87
CA ALA A 212 5.04 9.27 19.84
C ALA A 212 5.86 8.10 20.42
N ILE A 213 6.47 8.28 21.60
CA ILE A 213 7.34 7.30 22.27
C ILE A 213 6.73 5.89 22.33
N PRO A 214 5.51 5.67 22.88
CA PRO A 214 4.95 4.32 22.96
C PRO A 214 4.71 3.68 21.59
N TYR A 215 4.49 4.47 20.54
CA TYR A 215 4.39 3.95 19.17
C TYR A 215 5.77 3.55 18.62
N LEU A 216 6.80 4.37 18.84
CA LEU A 216 8.19 4.06 18.46
C LEU A 216 8.69 2.79 19.16
N GLU A 217 8.46 2.64 20.46
CA GLU A 217 8.89 1.46 21.21
C GLU A 217 8.29 0.16 20.65
N ARG A 218 6.97 0.15 20.38
CA ARG A 218 6.31 -1.02 19.79
C ARG A 218 6.83 -1.28 18.38
N ALA A 219 7.01 -0.23 17.58
CA ALA A 219 7.58 -0.35 16.24
C ALA A 219 9.02 -0.89 16.23
N ALA A 220 9.84 -0.48 17.20
CA ALA A 220 11.23 -0.91 17.34
C ALA A 220 11.33 -2.39 17.77
N ARG A 221 10.50 -2.84 18.72
CA ARG A 221 10.45 -4.25 19.14
C ARG A 221 10.15 -5.19 17.97
N HIS A 222 9.27 -4.75 17.06
CA HIS A 222 8.82 -5.53 15.90
C HIS A 222 9.48 -5.14 14.58
N GLY A 223 10.64 -4.46 14.62
CA GLY A 223 11.38 -4.14 13.40
C GLY A 223 11.79 -5.37 12.58
N LYS A 224 11.81 -5.22 11.25
CA LYS A 224 12.02 -6.28 10.26
C LYS A 224 13.44 -6.84 10.28
N ASN A 225 14.43 -5.98 10.54
CA ASN A 225 15.85 -6.35 10.56
C ASN A 225 16.62 -5.50 11.61
N GLY A 226 17.88 -5.85 11.87
CA GLY A 226 18.70 -5.18 12.87
C GLY A 226 18.91 -3.68 12.61
N PHE A 227 19.07 -3.29 11.34
CA PHE A 227 19.24 -1.90 10.93
C PHE A 227 18.01 -1.06 11.29
N GLU A 228 16.82 -1.53 10.89
CA GLU A 228 15.56 -0.84 11.12
C GLU A 228 15.21 -0.75 12.62
N LYS A 229 15.54 -1.80 13.39
CA LYS A 229 15.41 -1.76 14.86
C LYS A 229 16.32 -0.71 15.48
N ALA A 230 17.60 -0.71 15.12
CA ALA A 230 18.57 0.25 15.65
C ALA A 230 18.16 1.69 15.34
N ARG A 231 17.71 1.94 14.11
CA ARG A 231 17.22 3.25 13.68
C ARG A 231 15.98 3.72 14.46
N LEU A 232 15.02 2.82 14.71
CA LEU A 232 13.82 3.15 15.50
C LEU A 232 14.11 3.33 16.99
N TYR A 233 15.16 2.71 17.53
CA TYR A 233 15.60 2.96 18.91
C TYR A 233 16.43 4.25 19.05
N TYR A 234 17.07 4.70 17.97
CA TYR A 234 17.76 5.99 17.95
C TYR A 234 16.77 7.17 17.95
N LEU A 235 15.63 6.99 17.27
CA LEU A 235 14.52 7.94 17.16
C LEU A 235 13.82 8.20 18.49
#